data_AF-A0A7G9QMX6-F1
#
_entry.id   AF-A0A7G9QMX6-F1
#
_cell.length_a   1.000
_cell.length_b   1.000
_cell.length_c   1.000
_cell.angle_alpha   90.00
_cell.angle_beta   90.00
_cell.angle_gamma   90.00
#
_symmetry.space_group_name_H-M   'P 1'
#
loop_
_entity.id
_entity.type
_entity.pdbx_description
1 polymer ?
#
loop_
_entity_poly.entity_id
_entity_poly.type
_entity_poly.pdbx_seq_one_letter_code
_entity_poly.pdbx_strand_id
1 'polypeptide(L)'
;MKPNNTPAQIIGCIQEFYDGREPEEICAELAIDKPLFDAWIREFGSVANELLELRDENEALRKMFTNLSLVNQSLRNSLDSLTKSDSKIFELLLKKRGTGSLSYP
;
A
#
# COMPACT_ATOMS: atom_id res chain seq x y z
N MET A 1 23.77 31.04 -16.17
CA MET A 1 22.65 30.94 -15.20
C MET A 1 22.90 29.70 -14.36
N LYS A 2 22.81 29.78 -13.03
CA LYS A 2 22.79 28.57 -12.18
C LYS A 2 21.44 27.87 -12.42
N PRO A 3 21.41 26.56 -12.72
CA PRO A 3 20.15 25.84 -12.83
C PRO A 3 19.42 25.90 -11.47
N ASN A 4 18.15 26.30 -11.49
CA ASN A 4 17.28 26.32 -10.31
C ASN A 4 16.86 24.88 -10.02
N ASN A 5 17.75 24.11 -9.40
CA ASN A 5 17.48 22.73 -9.06
C ASN A 5 16.82 22.69 -7.68
N THR A 6 15.56 22.27 -7.66
CA THR A 6 14.84 22.03 -6.40
C THR A 6 15.44 20.82 -5.68
N PRO A 7 15.39 20.77 -4.34
CA PRO A 7 15.86 19.59 -3.59
C PRO A 7 15.24 18.28 -4.08
N ALA A 8 13.97 18.32 -4.53
CA ALA A 8 13.27 17.16 -5.09
C ALA A 8 13.93 16.66 -6.40
N GLN A 9 14.36 17.56 -7.29
CA GLN A 9 15.06 17.18 -8.52
C GLN A 9 16.43 16.57 -8.21
N ILE A 10 17.18 17.17 -7.27
CA ILE A 10 18.49 16.65 -6.84
C ILE A 10 18.34 15.22 -6.31
N ILE A 11 17.39 15.01 -5.39
CA ILE A 11 17.11 13.70 -4.81
C ILE A 11 16.70 12.70 -5.89
N GLY A 12 15.84 13.09 -6.83
CA GLY A 12 15.40 12.22 -7.94
C GLY A 12 16.57 11.75 -8.81
N CYS A 13 17.50 12.64 -9.13
CA CYS A 13 18.69 12.29 -9.94
C CYS A 13 19.64 11.36 -9.19
N ILE A 14 19.80 11.54 -7.88
CA ILE A 14 20.60 10.63 -7.04
C ILE A 14 19.94 9.26 -6.98
N GLN A 15 18.61 9.19 -6.89
CA GLN A 15 17.87 7.92 -6.92
C GLN A 15 18.07 7.19 -8.26
N GLU A 16 17.97 7.89 -9.40
CA GLU A 16 18.24 7.28 -10.71
C GLU A 16 19.66 6.72 -10.82
N PHE A 17 20.65 7.43 -10.25
CA PHE A 17 22.01 6.92 -10.17
C PHE A 17 22.11 5.64 -9.31
N TYR A 18 21.45 5.60 -8.15
CA TYR A 18 21.40 4.40 -7.32
C TYR A 18 20.64 3.24 -7.98
N ASP A 19 19.67 3.54 -8.84
CA ASP A 19 18.95 2.57 -9.67
C ASP A 19 19.78 2.09 -10.89
N GLY A 20 21.01 2.59 -11.04
CA GLY A 20 21.99 2.10 -12.02
C GLY A 20 22.13 2.96 -13.28
N ARG A 21 21.57 4.18 -13.30
CA ARG A 21 21.78 5.13 -14.40
C ARG A 21 23.19 5.72 -14.36
N GLU A 22 23.82 5.86 -15.53
CA GLU A 22 25.18 6.37 -15.64
C GLU A 22 25.26 7.86 -15.26
N PRO A 23 26.21 8.29 -14.39
CA PRO A 23 26.35 9.68 -13.98
C PRO A 23 26.54 10.66 -15.13
N GLU A 24 27.24 10.26 -16.19
CA GLU A 24 27.52 11.08 -17.36
C GLU A 24 26.23 11.43 -18.12
N GLU A 25 25.28 10.51 -18.20
CA GLU A 25 23.97 10.74 -18.82
C GLU A 25 23.14 11.74 -18.02
N ILE A 26 23.13 11.59 -16.68
CA ILE A 26 22.43 12.51 -15.77
C ILE A 26 23.02 13.91 -15.87
N CYS A 27 24.35 14.02 -15.85
CA CYS A 27 25.05 15.30 -15.97
C CYS A 27 24.76 16.00 -17.31
N ALA A 28 24.76 15.24 -18.41
CA ALA A 28 24.47 15.75 -19.74
C ALA A 28 23.02 16.25 -19.86
N GLU A 29 22.04 15.50 -19.35
CA GLU A 29 20.62 15.88 -19.39
C GLU A 29 20.34 17.16 -18.59
N LEU A 30 20.95 17.28 -17.41
CA LEU A 30 20.76 18.43 -16.53
C LEU A 30 21.66 19.62 -16.87
N ALA A 31 22.53 19.48 -17.87
CA ALA A 31 23.57 20.45 -18.22
C ALA A 31 24.40 20.89 -17.00
N ILE A 32 24.75 19.93 -16.13
CA ILE A 32 25.62 20.12 -14.97
C ILE A 32 26.97 19.43 -15.18
N ASP A 33 27.97 19.85 -14.42
CA ASP A 33 29.24 19.16 -14.39
C ASP A 33 29.25 18.02 -13.36
N LYS A 34 30.12 17.04 -13.61
CA LYS A 34 30.32 15.88 -12.72
C LYS A 34 30.67 16.30 -11.28
N PRO A 35 31.53 17.31 -11.04
CA PRO A 35 31.84 17.76 -9.68
C PRO A 35 30.61 18.29 -8.90
N LEU A 36 29.69 18.99 -9.55
CA LEU A 36 28.45 19.43 -8.91
C LEU A 36 27.57 18.24 -8.55
N PHE A 37 27.46 17.25 -9.44
CA PHE A 37 26.70 16.03 -9.16
C PHE A 37 27.31 15.23 -8.00
N ASP A 38 28.63 15.11 -7.93
CA ASP A 38 29.32 14.46 -6.82
C ASP A 38 29.11 15.21 -5.49
N ALA A 39 29.03 16.55 -5.53
CA ALA A 39 28.67 17.36 -4.37
C ALA A 39 27.24 17.07 -3.88
N TRP A 40 26.29 16.88 -4.80
CA TRP A 40 24.93 16.49 -4.43
C TRP A 40 24.85 15.11 -3.81
N ILE A 41 25.58 14.11 -4.34
CA ILE A 41 25.64 12.78 -3.72
C ILE A 41 26.16 12.89 -2.28
N ARG A 42 27.20 13.70 -2.05
CA ARG A 42 27.76 13.90 -0.71
C ARG A 42 26.77 14.58 0.25
N GLU A 43 26.00 15.57 -0.23
CA GLU A 43 25.11 16.38 0.61
C GLU A 43 23.72 15.77 0.82
N PHE A 44 23.19 15.09 -0.20
CA PHE A 44 21.80 14.59 -0.22
C PHE A 44 21.70 13.07 -0.35
N GLY A 45 22.82 12.36 -0.54
CA GLY A 45 22.82 10.92 -0.78
C GLY A 45 22.21 10.10 0.37
N SER A 46 22.44 10.49 1.63
CA SER A 46 21.82 9.81 2.77
C SER A 46 20.30 10.01 2.81
N VAL A 47 19.84 11.23 2.52
CA VAL A 47 18.41 11.56 2.46
C VAL A 47 17.74 10.82 1.29
N ALA A 48 18.41 10.74 0.14
CA ALA A 48 17.91 10.00 -1.01
C ALA A 48 17.75 8.49 -0.71
N ASN A 49 18.70 7.91 0.02
CA ASN A 49 18.64 6.51 0.45
C ASN A 49 17.54 6.28 1.50
N GLU A 50 17.44 7.13 2.52
CA GLU A 50 16.37 7.05 3.53
C GLU A 50 14.98 7.16 2.89
N LEU A 51 14.81 8.05 1.91
CA LEU A 51 13.57 8.17 1.16
C LEU A 51 13.26 6.93 0.30
N LEU A 52 14.28 6.25 -0.22
CA LEU A 52 14.10 5.00 -0.97
C LEU A 52 13.62 3.89 -0.02
N GLU A 53 14.30 3.70 1.11
CA GLU A 53 13.92 2.73 2.15
C GLU A 53 12.50 2.98 2.67
N LEU A 54 12.15 4.24 2.96
CA LEU A 54 10.80 4.62 3.40
C LEU A 54 9.74 4.36 2.33
N ARG A 55 10.08 4.50 1.04
CA ARG A 55 9.15 4.19 -0.06
C ARG A 55 8.90 2.68 -0.14
N ASP A 56 9.95 1.88 -0.04
CA ASP A 56 9.86 0.42 -0.07
C ASP A 56 9.06 -0.12 1.12
N GLU A 57 9.33 0.39 2.33
CA GLU A 57 8.57 0.03 3.52
C GLU A 57 7.10 0.45 3.40
N ASN A 58 6.83 1.64 2.86
CA ASN A 58 5.45 2.11 2.64
C ASN A 58 4.70 1.23 1.62
N GLU A 59 5.37 0.79 0.55
CA GLU A 59 4.79 -0.16 -0.39
C GLU A 59 4.46 -1.50 0.28
N ALA A 60 5.39 -2.03 1.07
CA ALA A 60 5.17 -3.25 1.84
C ALA A 60 4.00 -3.11 2.81
N LEU A 61 3.91 -1.98 3.53
CA LEU A 61 2.81 -1.67 4.44
C LEU A 61 1.47 -1.54 3.71
N ARG A 62 1.42 -0.88 2.55
CA ARG A 62 0.21 -0.79 1.73
C ARG A 62 -0.28 -2.16 1.28
N LYS A 63 0.63 -3.03 0.84
CA LYS A 63 0.30 -4.40 0.44
C LYS A 63 -0.25 -5.20 1.62
N MET A 64 0.40 -5.12 2.78
CA MET A 64 -0.06 -5.77 4.00
C MET A 64 -1.45 -5.26 4.43
N PHE A 65 -1.67 -3.94 4.39
CA PHE A 65 -2.94 -3.33 4.74
C PHE A 65 -4.09 -3.79 3.82
N THR A 66 -3.85 -3.82 2.50
CA THR A 66 -4.84 -4.33 1.53
C THR A 66 -5.18 -5.79 1.83
N ASN A 67 -4.18 -6.64 2.06
CA ASN A 67 -4.41 -8.05 2.36
C ASN A 67 -5.21 -8.24 3.66
N LEU A 68 -4.84 -7.53 4.73
CA LEU A 68 -5.57 -7.57 6.00
C LEU A 68 -7.01 -7.08 5.85
N SER A 69 -7.23 -6.02 5.07
CA SER A 69 -8.55 -5.47 4.81
C SER A 69 -9.44 -6.46 4.07
N LEU A 70 -8.90 -7.15 3.05
CA LEU A 70 -9.61 -8.20 2.31
C LEU A 70 -9.98 -9.38 3.21
N VAL A 71 -9.05 -9.84 4.05
CA VAL A 71 -9.31 -10.91 5.03
C VAL A 71 -10.39 -10.48 6.02
N ASN A 72 -10.30 -9.26 6.57
CA ASN A 72 -11.30 -8.73 7.50
C ASN A 72 -12.70 -8.70 6.87
N GLN A 73 -12.80 -8.23 5.63
CA GLN A 73 -14.06 -8.19 4.89
C GLN A 73 -14.63 -9.60 4.67
N SER A 74 -13.79 -10.56 4.27
CA SER A 74 -14.19 -11.95 4.07
C SER A 74 -14.72 -12.59 5.36
N LEU A 75 -14.04 -12.36 6.49
CA LEU A 75 -14.46 -12.84 7.80
C LEU A 75 -15.81 -12.25 8.22
N ARG A 76 -16.00 -10.93 8.05
CA ARG A 76 -17.28 -10.26 8.34
C ARG A 76 -18.42 -10.84 7.50
N ASN A 77 -18.20 -11.01 6.20
CA ASN A 77 -19.20 -11.58 5.30
C ASN A 77 -19.57 -13.02 5.70
N SER A 78 -18.59 -13.81 6.13
CA SER A 78 -18.82 -15.18 6.61
C SER A 78 -19.64 -15.19 7.90
N LEU A 79 -19.34 -14.30 8.85
CA LEU A 79 -20.09 -14.14 10.09
C LEU A 79 -21.54 -13.70 9.84
N ASP A 80 -21.74 -12.75 8.93
CA ASP A 80 -23.08 -12.29 8.54
C ASP A 80 -23.90 -13.41 7.91
N SER A 81 -23.27 -14.23 7.06
CA SER A 81 -23.90 -15.38 6.44
C SER A 81 -24.32 -16.45 7.46
N LEU A 82 -23.47 -16.73 8.45
CA LEU A 82 -23.78 -17.65 9.55
C LEU A 82 -24.96 -17.14 10.38
N THR A 83 -24.91 -15.87 10.80
CA THR A 83 -25.97 -15.25 11.61
C THR A 83 -27.34 -15.29 10.91
N LYS A 84 -27.37 -15.03 9.60
CA LYS A 84 -28.58 -15.15 8.78
C LYS A 84 -29.09 -16.60 8.68
N SER A 85 -28.18 -17.55 8.55
CA SER A 85 -28.51 -18.98 8.47
C SER A 85 -29.11 -19.47 9.79
N ASP A 86 -28.51 -19.11 10.93
CA ASP A 86 -29.02 -19.43 12.26
C ASP A 86 -30.41 -18.84 12.48
N SER A 87 -30.59 -17.55 12.14
CA SER A 87 -31.90 -16.88 12.22
C SER A 87 -32.96 -17.62 11.39
N LYS A 88 -32.62 -18.05 10.17
CA LYS A 88 -33.53 -18.81 9.31
C LYS A 88 -33.89 -20.18 9.89
N ILE A 89 -32.95 -20.86 10.54
CA ILE A 89 -33.21 -22.13 11.23
C ILE A 89 -34.19 -21.90 12.39
N PHE A 90 -33.98 -20.86 13.20
CA PHE A 90 -34.90 -20.53 14.29
C PHE A 90 -36.33 -20.26 13.80
N GLU A 91 -36.50 -19.48 12.74
CA GLU A 91 -37.80 -19.22 12.13
C GLU A 91 -38.49 -20.52 11.67
N LEU A 92 -37.74 -21.43 11.02
CA LEU A 92 -38.27 -22.72 10.59
C LEU A 92 -38.70 -23.60 11.78
N LEU A 93 -37.93 -23.60 12.86
CA LEU A 93 -38.25 -24.35 14.09
C LEU A 93 -39.49 -23.78 14.80
N LEU A 94 -39.64 -22.46 14.83
CA LEU A 94 -40.84 -21.80 15.38
C LEU A 94 -42.08 -22.14 14.54
N LYS A 95 -41.99 -22.05 13.21
CA LYS A 95 -43.07 -22.41 12.31
C LYS A 95 -43.51 -23.86 12.49
N LYS A 96 -42.56 -24.81 12.60
CA LYS A 96 -42.86 -26.23 12.82
C LYS A 96 -43.58 -26.49 14.15
N ARG A 97 -43.25 -25.75 15.22
CA ARG A 97 -43.97 -25.82 16.50
C ARG A 97 -45.37 -25.22 16.41
N GLY A 98 -45.55 -24.09 15.73
CA GLY A 98 -46.86 -23.46 15.54
C GLY A 98 -47.83 -24.27 14.68
N THR A 99 -47.33 -25.11 13.77
CA THR A 99 -48.14 -26.04 12.97
C THR A 99 -48.53 -27.32 13.72
N GLY A 100 -48.06 -27.52 14.96
CA GLY A 100 -48.31 -28.71 15.77
C GLY A 100 -49.59 -28.68 16.62
N SER A 101 -50.39 -27.62 16.57
CA SER A 101 -51.65 -27.52 17.31
C SER A 101 -52.85 -27.34 16.39
N LEU A 102 -53.44 -28.44 15.93
CA LEU A 102 -54.88 -28.54 15.65
C LEU A 102 -55.25 -29.98 15.32
N SER A 103 -55.54 -30.74 16.37
CA SER A 103 -56.73 -31.59 16.48
C SER A 103 -56.56 -32.45 17.73
N TYR A 104 -57.41 -32.22 18.73
CA TYR A 104 -57.84 -33.28 19.64
C TYR A 104 -59.37 -33.41 19.48
N PRO A 105 -59.90 -34.63 19.48
CA PRO A 105 -61.34 -34.89 19.38
C PRO A 105 -62.14 -34.32 20.56
#